data_AF-A0AAX1PC06-F1
#
_entry.id   AF-A0AAX1PC06-F1
#
_cell.length_a   1.000
_cell.length_b   1.000
_cell.length_c   1.000
_cell.angle_alpha   90.00
_cell.angle_beta   90.00
_cell.angle_gamma   90.00
#
_symmetry.space_group_name_H-M   'P 1'
#
loop_
_entity.id
_entity.type
_entity.pdbx_description
1 polymer ?
#
loop_
_entity_poly.entity_id
_entity_poly.type
_entity_poly.pdbx_seq_one_letter_code
_entity_poly.pdbx_strand_id
1 'polypeptide(L)'
;MYWSAHNIAREDAGEDEQGRVGTRIRIIRKVTLSVEWYRNRFVSAQPNEKKLVFSTYIKKGKSHKYSMANFKNEPQWAQELIQRVESRYARIRQRASALTKVRRALNEYERLLDKTHSDEV
;
A
#
# COMPACT_ATOMS: atom_id res chain seq x y z
N MET A 1 1.97 -4.96 -15.15
CA MET A 1 2.05 -4.61 -13.70
C MET A 1 1.58 -3.16 -13.51
N TYR A 2 1.13 -2.73 -12.31
CA TYR A 2 0.67 -1.35 -12.09
C TYR A 2 1.69 -0.31 -12.56
N TRP A 3 2.95 -0.46 -12.13
CA TRP A 3 4.05 0.43 -12.49
C TRP A 3 4.36 0.47 -13.97
N SER A 4 4.29 -0.67 -14.67
CA SER A 4 4.56 -0.72 -16.10
C SER A 4 3.49 0.02 -16.90
N ALA A 5 2.21 -0.22 -16.58
CA ALA A 5 1.09 0.49 -17.21
C ALA A 5 1.10 1.98 -16.86
N HIS A 6 1.47 2.33 -15.61
CA HIS A 6 1.56 3.71 -15.18
C HIS A 6 2.72 4.45 -15.86
N ASN A 7 3.87 3.80 -16.08
CA ASN A 7 5.01 4.43 -16.77
C ASN A 7 4.71 4.69 -18.25
N ILE A 8 4.13 3.70 -18.95
CA ILE A 8 3.74 3.85 -20.36
C ILE A 8 2.76 5.03 -20.51
N ALA A 9 1.71 5.06 -19.70
CA ALA A 9 0.73 6.15 -19.71
C ALA A 9 1.30 7.52 -19.28
N ARG A 10 2.53 7.59 -18.74
CA ARG A 10 3.20 8.86 -18.42
C ARG A 10 4.09 9.38 -19.54
N GLU A 11 4.62 8.49 -20.38
CA GLU A 11 5.46 8.86 -21.52
C GLU A 11 4.61 9.53 -22.63
N ASP A 12 3.37 9.09 -22.78
CA ASP A 12 2.47 9.54 -23.85
C ASP A 12 1.52 10.70 -23.46
N ALA A 13 1.43 11.08 -22.17
CA ALA A 13 0.37 11.94 -21.65
C ALA A 13 0.84 13.33 -21.17
N GLY A 14 0.02 14.36 -21.43
CA GLY A 14 0.21 15.71 -20.89
C GLY A 14 0.16 15.76 -19.36
N GLU A 15 0.71 16.80 -18.72
CA GLU A 15 0.86 16.88 -17.24
C GLU A 15 -0.44 16.66 -16.44
N ASP A 16 -1.60 16.98 -17.02
CA ASP A 16 -2.92 16.82 -16.40
C ASP A 16 -3.53 15.42 -16.59
N GLU A 17 -3.03 14.67 -17.58
CA GLU A 17 -3.48 13.31 -17.89
C GLU A 17 -2.61 12.24 -17.21
N GLN A 18 -1.52 12.66 -16.57
CA GLN A 18 -0.65 11.80 -15.80
C GLN A 18 -1.27 11.46 -14.44
N GLY A 19 -1.45 10.16 -14.19
CA GLY A 19 -1.79 9.66 -12.85
C GLY A 19 -0.77 10.14 -11.81
N ARG A 20 -1.26 10.54 -10.64
CA ARG A 20 -0.46 11.02 -9.52
C ARG A 20 -0.47 10.04 -8.35
N VAL A 21 -1.06 8.86 -8.50
CA VAL A 21 -1.11 7.85 -7.45
C VAL A 21 -0.05 6.76 -7.67
N GLY A 22 0.75 6.52 -6.64
CA GLY A 22 1.69 5.41 -6.57
C GLY A 22 1.25 4.38 -5.52
N THR A 23 1.83 3.18 -5.58
CA THR A 23 1.66 2.16 -4.54
C THR A 23 2.99 1.84 -3.85
N ARG A 24 2.98 1.11 -2.74
CA ARG A 24 4.19 0.55 -2.13
C ARG A 24 3.84 -0.77 -1.45
N ILE A 25 4.63 -1.80 -1.71
CA ILE A 25 4.55 -3.10 -1.04
C ILE A 25 5.83 -3.26 -0.22
N ARG A 26 5.70 -3.56 1.07
CA ARG A 26 6.85 -3.72 1.98
C ARG A 26 6.58 -4.76 3.05
N ILE A 27 7.65 -5.37 3.55
CA ILE A 27 7.62 -6.14 4.78
C ILE A 27 8.14 -5.26 5.92
N ILE A 28 7.29 -4.99 6.91
CA ILE A 28 7.61 -4.22 8.11
C ILE A 28 8.07 -5.18 9.20
N ARG A 29 9.21 -4.85 9.84
CA ARG A 29 9.79 -5.64 10.95
C ARG A 29 9.93 -7.13 10.62
N LYS A 30 10.29 -7.45 9.37
CA LYS A 30 10.48 -8.82 8.83
C LYS A 30 9.23 -9.73 8.81
N VAL A 31 8.09 -9.31 9.35
CA VAL A 31 6.92 -10.20 9.53
C VAL A 31 5.60 -9.65 8.99
N THR A 32 5.45 -8.32 8.90
CA THR A 32 4.16 -7.70 8.55
C THR A 32 4.15 -7.20 7.12
N LEU A 33 3.29 -7.76 6.27
CA LEU A 33 3.08 -7.24 4.92
C LEU A 33 2.25 -5.96 4.95
N SER A 34 2.77 -4.89 4.37
CA SER A 34 2.09 -3.62 4.13
C SER A 34 1.98 -3.38 2.62
N VAL A 35 0.77 -3.03 2.19
CA VAL A 35 0.42 -2.71 0.80
C VAL A 35 -0.38 -1.43 0.83
N GLU A 36 0.22 -0.34 0.37
CA GLU A 36 -0.29 1.02 0.59
C GLU A 36 -0.36 1.82 -0.71
N TRP A 37 -1.22 2.84 -0.73
CA TRP A 37 -1.33 3.82 -1.80
C TRP A 37 -0.87 5.19 -1.32
N TYR A 38 -0.26 5.96 -2.23
CA TYR A 38 0.32 7.26 -1.99
C TYR A 38 -0.06 8.22 -3.12
N ARG A 39 -0.25 9.48 -2.79
CA ARG A 39 -0.38 10.57 -3.77
C ARG A 39 0.97 11.24 -3.95
N ASN A 40 1.47 11.26 -5.16
CA ASN A 40 2.74 11.82 -5.55
C ASN A 40 2.54 13.26 -6.04
N ARG A 41 3.40 14.15 -5.57
CA ARG A 41 3.57 15.49 -6.11
C ARG A 41 4.98 15.60 -6.67
N PHE A 42 5.08 16.07 -7.91
CA PHE A 42 6.34 16.26 -8.60
C PHE A 42 6.70 17.74 -8.51
N VAL A 43 7.87 18.05 -7.96
CA VAL A 43 8.34 19.42 -7.80
C VAL A 43 9.68 19.54 -8.50
N SER A 44 9.78 20.48 -9.44
CA SER A 44 11.07 20.86 -10.03
C SER A 44 11.73 21.89 -9.11
N ALA A 45 12.97 21.65 -8.70
CA ALA A 45 13.74 22.64 -7.94
C ALA A 45 14.28 23.76 -8.87
N GLN A 46 14.59 23.41 -10.13
CA GLN A 46 15.01 24.34 -11.19
C GLN A 46 14.46 23.90 -12.56
N PRO A 47 14.39 24.80 -13.57
CA PRO A 47 14.13 24.42 -14.96
C PRO A 47 15.18 23.40 -15.44
N ASN A 48 14.76 22.32 -16.12
CA ASN A 48 15.59 21.20 -16.60
C ASN A 48 16.22 20.27 -15.55
N GLU A 49 15.90 20.41 -14.26
CA GLU A 49 16.37 19.45 -13.24
C GLU A 49 15.42 18.25 -13.10
N LYS A 50 15.95 17.11 -12.63
CA LYS A 50 15.13 15.93 -12.32
C LYS A 50 14.08 16.29 -11.26
N LYS A 51 12.80 16.08 -11.60
CA LYS A 51 11.67 16.34 -10.70
C LYS A 51 11.79 15.47 -9.43
N LEU A 52 11.73 16.10 -8.26
CA LEU A 52 11.65 15.42 -6.97
C LEU A 52 10.21 14.91 -6.76
N VAL A 53 10.08 13.71 -6.17
CA VAL A 53 8.78 13.09 -5.90
C VAL A 53 8.47 13.15 -4.41
N PHE A 54 7.45 13.92 -4.05
CA PHE A 54 6.91 13.97 -2.70
C PHE A 54 5.67 13.09 -2.59
N SER A 55 5.79 11.97 -1.88
CA SER A 55 4.69 11.01 -1.68
C SER A 55 3.94 11.29 -0.38
N THR A 56 2.65 11.57 -0.47
CA THR A 56 1.73 11.72 0.67
C THR A 56 0.90 10.46 0.85
N TYR A 57 0.88 9.90 2.05
CA TYR A 57 0.12 8.67 2.34
C TYR A 57 -1.39 8.87 2.20
N ILE A 58 -2.07 7.92 1.55
CA ILE A 58 -3.53 7.88 1.47
C ILE A 58 -4.07 6.98 2.58
N LYS A 59 -4.94 7.53 3.44
CA LYS A 59 -5.56 6.76 4.51
C LYS A 59 -6.60 5.77 3.95
N LYS A 60 -6.44 4.49 4.25
CA LYS A 60 -7.38 3.41 3.86
C LYS A 60 -8.70 3.43 4.64
N GLY A 61 -8.66 3.84 5.91
CA GLY A 61 -9.74 3.61 6.86
C GLY A 61 -9.72 2.18 7.44
N LYS A 62 -10.87 1.71 7.96
CA LYS A 62 -11.00 0.43 8.68
C LYS A 62 -11.06 -0.80 7.78
N SER A 63 -11.47 -0.65 6.52
CA SER A 63 -11.62 -1.76 5.57
C SER A 63 -10.27 -2.32 5.09
N HIS A 64 -10.26 -3.55 4.56
CA HIS A 64 -9.11 -4.05 3.79
C HIS A 64 -8.99 -3.42 2.41
N LYS A 65 -10.07 -2.83 1.89
CA LYS A 65 -10.12 -2.17 0.58
C LYS A 65 -10.15 -0.65 0.74
N TYR A 66 -9.38 0.06 -0.07
CA TYR A 66 -9.48 1.51 -0.22
C TYR A 66 -10.78 1.89 -0.94
N SER A 67 -11.45 2.95 -0.48
CA SER A 67 -12.58 3.53 -1.22
C SER A 67 -12.09 4.17 -2.52
N MET A 68 -12.80 3.94 -3.63
CA MET A 68 -12.49 4.59 -4.91
C MET A 68 -12.69 6.11 -4.85
N ALA A 69 -13.48 6.61 -3.89
CA ALA A 69 -13.60 8.04 -3.63
C ALA A 69 -12.25 8.71 -3.29
N ASN A 70 -11.26 7.96 -2.77
CA ASN A 70 -9.92 8.47 -2.52
C ASN A 70 -9.15 8.80 -3.81
N PHE A 71 -9.57 8.26 -4.95
CA PHE A 71 -8.92 8.35 -6.25
C PHE A 71 -9.76 9.12 -7.28
N LYS A 72 -10.84 9.79 -6.86
CA LYS A 72 -11.78 10.48 -7.76
C LYS A 72 -11.15 11.58 -8.64
N ASN A 73 -10.00 12.13 -8.22
CA ASN A 73 -9.28 13.18 -8.94
C ASN A 73 -8.24 12.62 -9.91
N GLU A 74 -8.11 11.30 -10.02
CA GLU A 74 -7.20 10.67 -10.98
C GLU A 74 -7.89 10.58 -12.35
N PRO A 75 -7.14 10.56 -13.46
CA PRO A 75 -7.67 10.27 -14.79
C PRO A 75 -8.45 8.94 -14.82
N GLN A 76 -9.46 8.82 -15.69
CA GLN A 76 -10.31 7.63 -15.73
C GLN A 76 -9.51 6.33 -15.93
N TRP A 77 -8.55 6.32 -16.86
CA TRP A 77 -7.68 5.18 -17.10
C TRP A 77 -6.92 4.75 -15.83
N ALA A 78 -6.50 5.71 -15.01
CA ALA A 78 -5.78 5.47 -13.77
C ALA A 78 -6.74 4.93 -12.69
N GLN A 79 -7.97 5.46 -12.61
CA GLN A 79 -8.98 4.94 -11.69
C GLN A 79 -9.32 3.47 -11.98
N GLU A 80 -9.50 3.10 -13.24
CA GLU A 80 -9.79 1.72 -13.65
C GLU A 80 -8.63 0.77 -13.31
N LEU A 81 -7.39 1.20 -13.63
CA LEU A 81 -6.19 0.45 -13.29
C LEU A 81 -6.04 0.28 -11.76
N ILE A 82 -6.24 1.36 -11.00
CA ILE A 82 -6.22 1.34 -9.53
C ILE A 82 -7.28 0.39 -9.00
N GLN A 83 -8.51 0.43 -9.51
CA GLN A 83 -9.61 -0.43 -9.06
C GLN A 83 -9.28 -1.92 -9.25
N ARG A 84 -8.71 -2.28 -10.40
CA ARG A 84 -8.28 -3.65 -10.71
C ARG A 84 -7.19 -4.12 -9.75
N VAL A 85 -6.17 -3.30 -9.55
CA VAL A 85 -5.03 -3.63 -8.67
C VAL A 85 -5.46 -3.66 -7.19
N GLU A 86 -6.27 -2.70 -6.77
CA GLU A 86 -6.77 -2.59 -5.40
C GLU A 86 -7.63 -3.79 -5.01
N SER A 87 -8.41 -4.35 -5.94
CA SER A 87 -9.17 -5.57 -5.68
C SER A 87 -8.27 -6.75 -5.34
N ARG A 88 -7.08 -6.85 -5.96
CA ARG A 88 -6.06 -7.84 -5.59
C ARG A 88 -5.38 -7.51 -4.27
N TYR A 89 -5.02 -6.24 -4.06
CA TYR A 89 -4.39 -5.80 -2.81
C TYR A 89 -5.28 -5.96 -1.60
N ALA A 90 -6.59 -5.74 -1.72
CA ALA A 90 -7.54 -5.96 -0.64
C ALA A 90 -7.50 -7.42 -0.14
N ARG A 91 -7.47 -8.39 -1.06
CA ARG A 91 -7.33 -9.82 -0.72
C ARG A 91 -6.00 -10.11 -0.03
N ILE A 92 -4.91 -9.51 -0.51
CA ILE A 92 -3.58 -9.66 0.10
C ILE A 92 -3.56 -9.09 1.53
N ARG A 93 -4.15 -7.90 1.75
CA ARG A 93 -4.26 -7.30 3.09
C ARG A 93 -5.13 -8.13 4.03
N GLN A 94 -6.20 -8.75 3.53
CA GLN A 94 -7.04 -9.66 4.33
C GLN A 94 -6.24 -10.88 4.78
N ARG A 95 -5.51 -11.53 3.86
CA ARG A 95 -4.64 -12.68 4.17
C ARG A 95 -3.53 -12.30 5.16
N ALA A 96 -2.88 -11.16 4.96
CA ALA A 96 -1.88 -10.65 5.87
C ALA A 96 -2.45 -10.42 7.28
N SER A 97 -3.67 -9.87 7.37
CA SER A 97 -4.34 -9.68 8.66
C SER A 97 -4.65 -10.99 9.36
N ALA A 98 -5.08 -12.03 8.65
CA ALA A 98 -5.28 -13.35 9.22
C ALA A 98 -3.97 -13.93 9.77
N LEU A 99 -2.89 -13.82 8.99
CA LEU A 99 -1.57 -14.29 9.41
C LEU A 99 -1.04 -13.54 10.65
N THR A 100 -1.28 -12.23 10.74
CA THR A 100 -0.99 -11.45 11.96
C THR A 100 -1.76 -11.97 13.18
N LYS A 101 -3.03 -12.35 13.03
CA LYS A 101 -3.83 -12.92 14.12
C LYS A 101 -3.26 -14.27 14.59
N VAL A 102 -2.92 -15.15 13.65
CA VAL A 102 -2.31 -16.46 13.96
C VAL A 102 -1.03 -16.29 14.75
N ARG A 103 -0.11 -15.41 14.30
CA ARG A 103 1.14 -15.14 15.02
C ARG A 103 0.90 -14.59 16.43
N ARG A 104 -0.08 -13.69 16.59
CA ARG A 104 -0.42 -13.16 17.92
C ARG A 104 -0.93 -14.26 18.85
N ALA A 105 -1.78 -15.17 18.35
CA ALA A 105 -2.28 -16.30 19.13
C ALA A 105 -1.14 -17.26 19.52
N LEU A 106 -0.21 -17.54 18.60
CA LEU A 106 0.95 -18.39 18.89
C LEU A 106 1.85 -17.76 19.96
N ASN A 107 2.20 -16.48 19.81
CA ASN A 107 3.02 -15.77 20.79
C ASN A 107 2.36 -15.72 22.18
N GLU A 108 1.01 -15.66 22.23
CA GLU A 108 0.29 -15.70 23.51
C GLU A 108 0.32 -17.10 24.12
N TYR A 109 0.15 -18.13 23.31
CA TYR A 109 0.29 -19.52 23.75
C TYR A 109 1.69 -19.81 24.32
N GLU A 110 2.75 -19.39 23.63
CA GLU A 110 4.14 -19.53 24.10
C GLU A 110 4.34 -18.85 25.47
N ARG A 111 3.82 -17.63 25.65
CA ARG A 111 3.88 -16.93 26.95
C ARG A 111 3.16 -17.65 28.07
N LEU A 112 2.05 -18.33 27.77
CA LEU A 112 1.31 -19.09 28.78
C LEU A 112 2.09 -20.34 29.18
N LEU A 113 2.70 -21.04 28.22
CA LEU A 113 3.58 -22.18 28.51
C LEU A 113 4.76 -21.79 29.42
N ASP A 114 5.46 -20.70 29.10
CA ASP A 114 6.61 -20.23 29.86
C ASP A 114 6.25 -19.89 31.31
N LYS A 115 5.06 -19.30 31.53
CA LYS A 115 4.56 -19.02 32.89
C LYS A 115 4.31 -20.30 33.67
N THR A 116 3.62 -21.27 33.08
CA THR A 116 3.33 -22.55 33.74
C THR A 116 4.60 -23.29 34.12
N HIS A 117 5.63 -23.28 33.26
CA HIS A 117 6.92 -23.92 33.58
C HIS A 117 7.69 -23.20 34.69
N SER A 118 7.53 -21.88 34.82
CA SER A 118 8.15 -21.10 35.90
C SER A 118 7.44 -21.25 37.24
N ASP A 119 6.16 -21.64 37.26
CA ASP A 119 5.37 -21.86 38.48
C ASP A 119 5.54 -23.29 39.04
N GLU A 120 6.08 -24.22 38.24
CA GLU A 120 6.33 -25.63 38.61
C GLU A 120 7.76 -25.89 39.15
N VAL A 121 8.63 -24.87 39.19
CA VAL A 121 10.03 -24.91 39.68
C VAL A 121 10.17 -24.04 40.93
#